data_AF-A0A3C0MCZ4-F1
#
_entry.id   AF-A0A3C0MCZ4-F1
#
_cell.length_a   1.000
_cell.length_b   1.000
_cell.length_c   1.000
_cell.angle_alpha   90.00
_cell.angle_beta   90.00
_cell.angle_gamma   90.00
#
_symmetry.space_group_name_H-M   'P 1'
#
loop_
_entity.id
_entity.type
_entity.pdbx_description
1 polymer ?
#
loop_
_entity_poly.entity_id
_entity_poly.type
_entity_poly.pdbx_seq_one_letter_code
_entity_poly.pdbx_strand_id
1 'polypeptide(L)'
;RVDGFICAVGTGGTLAGVGMALKERNKAVRIGLADPMGAALYSFFKTGELKAEGSSITEGIGQGRITANIDGAPIDEAFQIPDSEAIPICFELLEHEGLCLGTS
;
A
#
# COMPACT_ATOMS: atom_id res chain seq x y z
N ARG A 1 -2.56 -7.77 -19.83
CA ARG A 1 -1.19 -7.22 -19.70
C ARG A 1 -1.18 -6.42 -18.41
N VAL A 2 -0.15 -6.55 -17.58
CA VAL A 2 -0.02 -5.80 -16.31
C VAL A 2 1.04 -4.72 -16.52
N ASP A 3 0.70 -3.47 -16.21
CA ASP A 3 1.61 -2.32 -16.29
C ASP A 3 1.93 -1.74 -14.90
N GLY A 4 1.09 -2.02 -13.89
CA GLY A 4 1.35 -1.65 -12.49
C GLY A 4 0.61 -2.53 -11.48
N PHE A 5 1.09 -2.52 -10.24
CA PHE A 5 0.50 -3.18 -9.08
C PHE A 5 0.66 -2.30 -7.85
N ILE A 6 -0.39 -2.15 -7.04
CA ILE A 6 -0.39 -1.33 -5.82
C ILE A 6 -1.05 -2.10 -4.69
N CYS A 7 -0.51 -1.97 -3.47
CA CYS A 7 -1.02 -2.66 -2.29
C CYS A 7 -0.62 -1.92 -1.01
N ALA A 8 -1.49 -1.93 0.00
CA ALA A 8 -1.15 -1.50 1.34
C ALA A 8 -0.28 -2.53 2.08
N VAL A 9 0.33 -2.12 3.20
CA VAL A 9 1.31 -2.96 3.91
C VAL A 9 0.96 -3.14 5.38
N GLY A 10 0.76 -4.40 5.76
CA GLY A 10 0.91 -4.89 7.14
C GLY A 10 2.28 -5.53 7.35
N THR A 11 2.42 -6.82 7.05
CA THR A 11 3.73 -7.52 7.11
C THR A 11 4.66 -7.18 5.95
N GLY A 12 4.09 -6.77 4.81
CA GLY A 12 4.79 -6.44 3.57
C GLY A 12 4.90 -7.58 2.56
N GLY A 13 4.52 -8.81 2.94
CA GLY A 13 4.67 -9.99 2.09
C GLY A 13 3.95 -9.88 0.74
N THR A 14 2.73 -9.35 0.72
CA THR A 14 1.96 -9.17 -0.51
C THR A 14 2.64 -8.20 -1.48
N LEU A 15 2.93 -6.99 -1.03
CA LEU A 15 3.53 -5.95 -1.88
C LEU A 15 4.92 -6.36 -2.39
N ALA A 16 5.78 -6.83 -1.50
CA ALA A 16 7.14 -7.23 -1.87
C ALA A 16 7.14 -8.49 -2.76
N GLY A 17 6.41 -9.53 -2.35
CA GLY A 17 6.36 -10.80 -3.08
C GLY A 17 5.81 -10.65 -4.49
N VAL A 18 4.68 -9.96 -4.64
CA VAL A 18 4.08 -9.70 -5.95
C VAL A 18 4.97 -8.76 -6.78
N GLY A 19 5.55 -7.73 -6.15
CA GLY A 19 6.44 -6.79 -6.83
C GLY A 19 7.68 -7.45 -7.44
N MET A 20 8.35 -8.34 -6.68
CA MET A 20 9.47 -9.12 -7.18
C MET A 20 9.06 -10.03 -8.35
N ALA A 21 7.98 -10.81 -8.18
CA ALA A 21 7.51 -11.74 -9.19
C ALA A 21 7.10 -11.04 -10.51
N LEU A 22 6.44 -9.88 -10.41
CA LEU A 22 6.07 -9.10 -11.59
C LEU A 22 7.30 -8.50 -12.28
N LYS A 23 8.26 -7.96 -11.55
CA LYS A 23 9.48 -7.38 -12.13
C LYS A 23 10.44 -8.42 -12.71
N GLU A 24 10.44 -9.66 -12.21
CA GLU A 24 11.11 -10.78 -12.88
C GLU A 24 10.55 -11.04 -14.29
N ARG A 25 9.23 -10.91 -14.46
CA ARG A 25 8.56 -11.13 -15.76
C ARG A 25 8.67 -9.92 -16.68
N ASN A 26 8.53 -8.71 -16.13
CA ASN A 26 8.66 -7.47 -16.85
C ASN A 26 9.13 -6.35 -15.91
N LYS A 27 10.39 -5.92 -16.06
CA LYS A 27 11.00 -4.85 -15.25
C LYS A 27 10.30 -3.49 -15.38
N ALA A 28 9.51 -3.29 -16.44
CA ALA A 28 8.77 -2.04 -16.65
C ALA A 28 7.51 -1.91 -15.79
N VAL A 29 7.05 -2.99 -15.14
CA VAL A 29 5.88 -2.93 -14.24
C VAL A 29 6.21 -2.03 -13.05
N ARG A 30 5.29 -1.09 -12.76
CA ARG A 30 5.38 -0.15 -11.63
C ARG A 30 4.75 -0.75 -10.37
N ILE A 31 5.45 -0.68 -9.25
CA ILE A 31 4.99 -1.19 -7.96
C ILE A 31 4.75 -0.02 -7.02
N GLY A 32 3.52 0.14 -6.56
CA GLY A 32 3.08 1.22 -5.69
C GLY A 32 2.79 0.76 -4.26
N LEU A 33 3.14 1.59 -3.28
CA LEU A 33 2.66 1.49 -1.90
C LEU A 33 1.46 2.42 -1.72
N ALA A 34 0.35 1.90 -1.18
CA ALA A 34 -0.78 2.69 -0.68
C ALA A 34 -0.76 2.66 0.85
N ASP A 35 -0.20 3.68 1.49
CA ASP A 35 0.00 3.71 2.94
C ASP A 35 -1.11 4.55 3.61
N PRO A 36 -1.79 4.03 4.65
CA PRO A 36 -2.79 4.81 5.36
C PRO A 36 -2.15 5.88 6.25
N MET A 37 -2.93 6.87 6.69
CA MET A 37 -2.50 7.78 7.75
C MET A 37 -2.12 7.01 9.02
N GLY A 38 -1.13 7.49 9.76
CA GLY A 38 -0.57 6.80 10.94
C GLY A 38 0.45 5.70 10.65
N ALA A 39 0.63 5.32 9.38
CA ALA A 39 1.73 4.46 8.95
C ALA A 39 3.01 5.28 8.69
N ALA A 40 4.18 4.61 8.69
CA ALA A 40 5.48 5.26 8.53
C ALA A 40 6.15 4.98 7.17
N LEU A 41 5.60 4.09 6.36
CA LEU A 41 6.28 3.61 5.15
C LEU A 41 6.22 4.63 4.02
N TYR A 42 5.13 5.38 3.87
CA TYR A 42 5.04 6.47 2.91
C TYR A 42 6.17 7.49 3.12
N SER A 43 6.33 7.97 4.36
CA SER A 43 7.42 8.89 4.71
C SER A 43 8.77 8.28 4.38
N PHE A 44 9.01 7.03 4.79
CA PHE A 44 10.27 6.36 4.52
C PHE A 44 10.61 6.29 3.02
N PHE A 45 9.67 5.89 2.16
CA PHE A 45 9.93 5.78 0.73
C PHE A 45 10.00 7.14 0.01
N LYS A 46 9.42 8.21 0.58
CA LYS A 46 9.50 9.56 0.01
C LYS A 46 10.69 10.38 0.48
N THR A 47 11.08 10.24 1.74
CA THR A 47 12.04 11.14 2.41
C THR A 47 13.24 10.41 3.01
N GLY A 48 13.16 9.08 3.18
CA GLY A 48 14.16 8.27 3.88
C GLY A 48 13.95 8.19 5.40
N GLU A 49 12.92 8.85 5.94
CA GLU A 49 12.65 8.88 7.39
C GLU A 49 11.39 8.10 7.75
N LEU A 50 11.48 7.20 8.73
CA LEU A 50 10.32 6.56 9.34
C LEU A 50 9.61 7.55 10.26
N LYS A 51 8.58 8.21 9.74
CA LYS A 51 7.72 9.11 10.49
C LYS A 51 6.26 8.73 10.26
N ALA A 52 5.55 8.45 11.36
CA ALA A 52 4.11 8.25 11.38
C ALA A 52 3.41 9.55 11.80
N GLU A 53 2.38 9.95 11.05
CA GLU A 53 1.56 11.13 11.35
C GLU A 53 0.08 10.84 11.09
N GLY A 54 -0.78 11.30 11.99
CA GLY A 54 -2.21 10.99 11.97
C GLY A 54 -2.52 9.57 12.45
N SER A 55 -3.70 9.09 12.06
CA SER A 55 -4.19 7.75 12.35
C SER A 55 -5.20 7.33 11.29
N SER A 56 -5.46 6.03 11.21
CA SER A 56 -6.47 5.46 10.33
C SER A 56 -7.32 4.45 11.10
N ILE A 57 -8.60 4.34 10.74
CA ILE A 57 -9.50 3.28 11.21
C ILE A 57 -9.34 1.98 10.43
N THR A 58 -8.50 1.95 9.39
CA THR A 58 -8.20 0.73 8.63
C THR A 58 -7.50 -0.29 9.52
N GLU A 59 -7.81 -1.57 9.29
CA GLU A 59 -7.25 -2.68 10.07
C GLU A 59 -6.40 -3.59 9.17
N GLY A 60 -5.44 -4.29 9.77
CA GLY A 60 -4.55 -5.24 9.06
C GLY A 60 -3.41 -4.59 8.26
N ILE A 61 -3.43 -3.28 8.07
CA ILE A 61 -2.41 -2.47 7.39
C ILE A 61 -1.92 -1.33 8.30
N GLY A 62 -0.86 -0.64 7.86
CA GLY A 62 -0.26 0.47 8.58
C GLY A 62 0.94 0.04 9.41
N GLN A 63 2.13 0.09 8.80
CA GLN A 63 3.35 -0.40 9.41
C GLN A 63 4.27 0.74 9.89
N GLY A 64 4.84 0.57 11.08
CA GLY A 64 5.71 1.57 11.72
C GLY A 64 7.22 1.33 11.56
N ARG A 65 7.64 0.22 10.92
CA ARG A 65 9.05 -0.16 10.74
C ARG A 65 9.29 -0.89 9.43
N ILE A 66 10.53 -0.88 8.94
CA ILE A 66 10.96 -1.74 7.84
C ILE A 66 11.01 -3.19 8.35
N THR A 67 10.10 -4.03 7.87
CA THR A 67 10.11 -5.46 8.14
C THR A 67 11.11 -6.16 7.22
N ALA A 68 11.53 -7.38 7.57
CA ALA A 68 12.38 -8.19 6.70
C ALA A 68 11.75 -8.50 5.33
N ASN A 69 10.42 -8.44 5.21
CA ASN A 69 9.75 -8.61 3.91
C ASN A 69 9.80 -7.34 3.04
N ILE A 70 9.87 -6.15 3.66
CA ILE A 70 9.92 -4.87 2.93
C ILE A 70 11.35 -4.46 2.60
N ASP A 71 12.33 -4.93 3.37
CA ASP A 71 13.74 -4.66 3.08
C ASP A 71 14.13 -5.17 1.67
N GLY A 72 14.61 -4.25 0.82
CA GLY A 72 14.90 -4.53 -0.59
C GLY A 72 13.69 -4.72 -1.52
N ALA A 73 12.45 -4.49 -1.04
CA ALA A 73 11.26 -4.60 -1.88
C ALA A 73 11.29 -3.58 -3.03
N PRO A 74 10.89 -3.95 -4.25
CA PRO A 74 11.10 -3.10 -5.42
C PRO A 74 9.95 -2.10 -5.62
N ILE A 75 9.76 -1.19 -4.66
CA ILE A 75 8.70 -0.18 -4.65
C ILE A 75 9.16 1.03 -5.46
N ASP A 76 8.36 1.42 -6.46
CA ASP A 76 8.68 2.53 -7.36
C ASP A 76 7.95 3.84 -7.01
N GLU A 77 6.86 3.76 -6.25
CA GLU A 77 6.06 4.91 -5.85
C GLU A 77 5.33 4.65 -4.53
N ALA A 78 5.07 5.70 -3.76
CA ALA A 78 4.29 5.64 -2.53
C ALA A 78 3.24 6.75 -2.48
N PHE A 79 2.04 6.41 -2.02
CA PHE A 79 0.91 7.33 -1.82
C PHE A 79 0.45 7.24 -0.37
N GLN A 80 0.09 8.38 0.21
CA GLN A 80 -0.51 8.45 1.54
C GLN A 80 -2.01 8.68 1.39
N ILE A 81 -2.83 7.76 1.88
CA ILE A 81 -4.28 7.77 1.64
C ILE A 81 -4.99 8.06 2.97
N PRO A 82 -5.74 9.19 3.07
CA PRO A 82 -6.55 9.46 4.23
C PRO A 82 -7.84 8.62 4.22
N ASP A 83 -8.35 8.30 5.41
CA ASP A 83 -9.63 7.59 5.57
C ASP A 83 -10.79 8.29 4.84
N SER A 84 -10.74 9.63 4.75
CA SER A 84 -11.73 10.43 4.03
C SER A 84 -11.77 10.15 2.52
N GLU A 85 -10.74 9.54 1.96
CA GLU A 85 -10.69 9.10 0.55
C GLU A 85 -11.03 7.61 0.42
N ALA A 86 -10.48 6.75 1.30
CA ALA A 86 -10.66 5.30 1.20
C ALA A 86 -12.09 4.83 1.56
N ILE A 87 -12.69 5.40 2.61
CA ILE A 87 -14.00 4.94 3.12
C ILE A 87 -15.13 5.18 2.10
N PRO A 88 -15.26 6.36 1.47
CA PRO A 88 -16.27 6.57 0.44
C PRO A 88 -16.18 5.55 -0.70
N ILE A 89 -14.96 5.20 -1.14
CA ILE A 89 -14.76 4.20 -2.20
C ILE A 89 -15.31 2.83 -1.80
N CYS A 90 -15.11 2.39 -0.56
CA CYS A 90 -15.70 1.13 -0.08
C CYS A 90 -17.23 1.14 -0.12
N PHE A 91 -17.86 2.27 0.21
CA PHE A 91 -19.32 2.40 0.13
C PHE A 91 -19.82 2.48 -1.32
N GLU A 92 -19.11 3.21 -2.18
CA GLU A 92 -19.42 3.28 -3.61
C GLU A 92 -19.29 1.91 -4.29
N LEU A 93 -18.27 1.13 -3.95
CA LEU A 93 -18.11 -0.26 -4.43
C LEU A 93 -19.27 -1.15 -4.01
N LEU A 94 -19.77 -1.01 -2.78
CA LEU A 94 -20.94 -1.75 -2.32
C LEU A 94 -22.20 -1.32 -3.07
N GLU A 95 -22.42 -0.01 -3.23
CA GLU A 95 -23.64 0.55 -3.81
C GLU A 95 -23.71 0.32 -5.33
N HIS A 96 -22.61 0.56 -6.04
CA HIS A 96 -22.58 0.59 -7.49
C HIS A 96 -22.05 -0.70 -8.13
N GLU A 97 -21.23 -1.48 -7.41
CA GLU A 97 -20.60 -2.70 -7.94
C GLU A 97 -20.99 -3.97 -7.15
N GLY A 98 -21.72 -3.85 -6.03
CA GLY A 98 -22.14 -4.98 -5.21
C GLY A 98 -21.00 -5.63 -4.42
N LEU A 99 -19.88 -4.93 -4.22
CA LEU A 99 -18.69 -5.44 -3.55
C LEU A 99 -18.60 -4.91 -2.11
N CYS A 100 -18.90 -5.77 -1.13
CA CYS A 100 -18.73 -5.48 0.29
C CYS A 100 -17.31 -5.86 0.74
N LEU A 101 -16.41 -4.89 0.85
CA LEU A 101 -15.00 -5.09 1.15
C LEU A 101 -14.57 -4.36 2.42
N GLY A 102 -13.45 -4.81 3.00
CA GLY A 102 -12.71 -4.00 3.98
C GLY A 102 -11.97 -2.84 3.30
N THR A 103 -11.37 -1.96 4.09
CA THR A 103 -10.71 -0.72 3.63
C THR A 103 -9.26 -0.90 3.16
N SER A 104 -8.68 -2.10 3.31
CA SER A 104 -7.27 -2.43 3.01
C SER A 104 -7.02 -2.94 1.60
#